data_AF-A0A3M5FN97-F1
#
_entry.id   AF-A0A3M5FN97-F1
#
_cell.length_a   1.000
_cell.length_b   1.000
_cell.length_c   1.000
_cell.angle_alpha   90.00
_cell.angle_beta   90.00
_cell.angle_gamma   90.00
#
_symmetry.space_group_name_H-M   'P 1'
#
loop_
_entity.id
_entity.type
_entity.pdbx_description
1 polymer ?
#
loop_
_entity_poly.entity_id
_entity_poly.type
_entity_poly.pdbx_seq_one_letter_code
_entity_poly.pdbx_strand_id
1 'polypeptide(L)' 'MKVLVHDGFGVWLAARRLNQGKFHWPGVRHGSQMALETEQLHALILGLPWQRAGSGGAITLL' A
#
# COMPACT_ATOMS: atom_id res chain seq x y z
N MET A 1 1.30 -8.51 5.17
CA MET A 1 1.98 -7.41 5.88
C MET A 1 2.25 -7.83 7.31
N LYS A 2 3.40 -7.45 7.85
CA LYS A 2 3.75 -7.60 9.27
C LYS A 2 4.10 -6.21 9.80
N VAL A 3 3.51 -5.82 10.92
CA VAL A 3 3.80 -4.56 11.61
C VAL A 3 4.30 -4.90 12.99
N LEU A 4 5.49 -4.40 13.31
CA LEU A 4 6.06 -4.48 14.64
C LEU A 4 5.73 -3.18 15.36
N VAL A 5 5.11 -3.28 16.54
CA VAL A 5 4.74 -2.14 17.38
C VAL A 5 5.48 -2.27 18.70
N HIS A 6 6.17 -1.21 19.11
CA HIS A 6 6.73 -1.09 20.46
C HIS A 6 5.92 -0.04 21.22
N ASP A 7 5.35 -0.41 22.36
CA ASP A 7 4.44 0.44 23.15
C ASP A 7 5.08 0.95 24.46
N GLY A 8 6.38 0.66 24.68
CA GLY A 8 7.11 1.00 25.90
C GLY A 8 7.07 -0.08 26.98
N PHE A 9 6.13 -1.02 26.91
CA PHE A 9 6.05 -2.19 27.81
C PHE A 9 6.51 -3.47 27.12
N GLY A 10 6.41 -3.53 25.80
CA GLY A 10 6.87 -4.66 25.02
C GLY A 10 6.76 -4.43 23.53
N VAL A 11 6.87 -5.54 22.80
CA VAL A 11 6.80 -5.57 21.34
C VAL A 11 5.67 -6.51 20.93
N TRP A 12 4.83 -6.04 20.01
CA TRP A 12 3.73 -6.79 19.43
C TRP A 12 3.89 -6.89 17.91
N LEU A 13 3.43 -8.01 17.34
CA LEU A 13 3.41 -8.23 15.90
C LEU A 13 1.96 -8.36 15.41
N ALA A 14 1.52 -7.38 14.62
CA ALA A 14 0.29 -7.53 13.85
C ALA A 14 0.63 -8.10 12.47
N ALA A 15 0.02 -9.22 12.10
CA ALA A 15 0.20 -9.85 10.79
C ALA A 15 -1.14 -10.00 10.07
N ARG A 16 -1.17 -9.62 8.79
CA ARG A 16 -2.31 -9.86 7.90
C ARG A 16 -1.89 -10.40 6.56
N ARG A 17 -2.73 -11.25 5.96
CA ARG A 17 -2.56 -11.69 4.56
C ARG A 17 -2.88 -10.53 3.60
N LEU A 18 -2.11 -10.44 2.53
CA LEU A 18 -2.36 -9.52 1.42
C LEU A 18 -3.35 -10.16 0.45
N ASN A 19 -4.23 -9.36 -0.17
CA ASN A 19 -5.24 -9.89 -1.09
C ASN A 19 -4.62 -10.69 -2.24
N GLN A 20 -3.52 -10.22 -2.83
CA GLN A 20 -2.78 -10.94 -3.87
C GLN A 20 -1.56 -11.71 -3.34
N GLY A 21 -1.44 -11.87 -2.01
CA GLY A 21 -0.33 -12.59 -1.38
C GLY A 21 1.03 -11.89 -1.40
N LYS A 22 1.18 -10.77 -2.13
CA LYS A 22 2.42 -9.98 -2.22
C LYS A 22 2.13 -8.50 -2.45
N PHE A 23 3.13 -7.65 -2.19
CA PHE A 23 3.09 -6.24 -2.58
C PHE A 23 3.50 -6.08 -4.04
N HIS A 24 2.82 -5.19 -4.76
CA HIS A 24 3.13 -4.82 -6.13
C HIS A 24 3.86 -3.48 -6.15
N TRP A 25 5.15 -3.47 -5.85
CA TRP A 25 5.93 -2.23 -5.81
C TRP A 25 5.99 -1.52 -7.18
N PRO A 26 6.13 -0.18 -7.20
CA PRO A 26 6.41 0.54 -8.44
C PRO A 26 7.70 0.00 -9.07
N GLY A 27 7.69 -0.23 -10.38
CA GLY A 27 8.90 -0.65 -11.09
C GLY A 27 9.97 0.45 -11.12
N VAL A 28 11.22 0.05 -11.42
CA VAL A 28 12.45 0.89 -11.43
C VAL A 28 12.31 2.21 -12.20
N ARG A 29 11.36 2.33 -13.13
CA ARG A 29 11.07 3.56 -13.88
C ARG A 29 10.64 4.75 -13.01
N HIS A 30 10.15 4.51 -11.80
CA HIS A 30 9.67 5.57 -10.89
C HIS A 30 10.77 6.13 -9.97
N GLY A 31 12.04 5.73 -10.17
CA GLY A 31 13.15 6.16 -9.31
C GLY A 31 13.13 5.49 -7.92
N SER A 32 13.87 6.06 -6.97
CA SER A 32 14.01 5.52 -5.62
C SER A 32 12.86 5.90 -4.67
N GLN A 33 12.03 6.87 -5.05
CA GLN A 33 10.94 7.40 -4.24
C GLN A 33 9.74 7.75 -5.13
N MET A 34 8.54 7.49 -4.62
CA MET A 34 7.30 7.81 -5.31
C MET A 34 6.28 8.28 -4.27
N ALA A 35 5.65 9.42 -4.53
CA ALA A 35 4.55 9.91 -3.72
C ALA A 35 3.30 9.05 -3.95
N LEU A 36 2.58 8.74 -2.89
CA LEU A 36 1.30 8.03 -2.93
C LEU A 36 0.21 8.93 -2.39
N GLU A 37 -0.94 8.95 -3.06
CA GLU A 37 -2.17 9.46 -2.47
C GLU A 37 -2.62 8.53 -1.32
N THR A 38 -3.43 9.04 -0.39
CA THR A 38 -3.96 8.26 0.75
C THR A 38 -4.68 6.97 0.29
N GLU A 39 -5.47 7.06 -0.78
CA GLU A 39 -6.18 5.89 -1.33
C GLU A 39 -5.23 4.84 -1.89
N GLN A 40 -4.16 5.29 -2.56
CA GLN A 40 -3.13 4.41 -3.10
C GLN A 40 -2.37 3.72 -1.97
N LEU A 41 -2.03 4.45 -0.90
CA LEU A 41 -1.41 3.88 0.29
C LEU A 41 -2.30 2.82 0.94
N HIS A 42 -3.60 3.10 1.10
CA HIS A 42 -4.56 2.14 1.63
C HIS A 42 -4.63 0.88 0.77
N ALA A 43 -4.78 1.03 -0.55
CA ALA A 43 -4.81 -0.09 -1.48
C ALA A 43 -3.51 -0.92 -1.41
N LEU A 44 -2.35 -0.26 -1.32
CA LEU A 44 -1.05 -0.93 -1.19
C LEU A 44 -1.00 -1.80 0.07
N ILE A 45 -1.36 -1.25 1.23
CA ILE A 45 -1.37 -1.95 2.53
C ILE A 45 -2.29 -3.18 2.53
N LEU A 46 -3.39 -3.13 1.77
CA LEU A 46 -4.29 -4.27 1.56
C LEU A 46 -3.73 -5.31 0.57
N GLY A 47 -2.70 -4.96 -0.20
CA GLY A 47 -2.18 -5.76 -1.30
C GLY A 47 -3.09 -5.77 -2.52
N LEU A 48 -3.81 -4.66 -2.74
CA LEU A 48 -4.63 -4.40 -3.93
C LEU A 48 -3.79 -3.67 -5.00
N PRO A 49 -4.26 -3.62 -6.27
CA PRO A 49 -3.62 -2.86 -7.36
C PRO A 49 -3.70 -1.35 -7.13
N TRP A 50 -2.81 -0.82 -6.28
CA TRP A 50 -2.81 0.58 -5.85
C TRP A 50 -2.58 1.58 -6.98
N GLN A 51 -1.96 1.18 -8.10
CA GLN A 51 -1.71 2.04 -9.26
C GLN A 51 -3.00 2.61 -9.88
N ARG A 52 -4.14 1.98 -9.61
CA ARG A 52 -5.46 2.37 -10.11
C ARG A 52 -6.31 3.12 -9.08
N ALA A 53 -5.81 3.28 -7.85
CA ALA A 53 -6.50 4.03 -6.82
C ALA A 53 -6.14 5.52 -6.93
N GLY A 54 -6.98 6.39 -6.37
CA GLY A 54 -6.78 7.83 -6.41
C GLY A 54 -7.34 8.50 -7.66
N SER A 55 -7.09 9.80 -7.72
CA SER A 55 -7.67 10.72 -8.71
C SER A 55 -7.42 10.28 -10.17
N GLY A 56 -6.22 9.81 -10.48
CA GLY A 56 -5.82 9.36 -11.83
C GLY A 56 -6.43 8.03 -12.29
N GLY A 57 -7.12 7.30 -11.42
CA GLY A 57 -7.77 6.02 -11.72
C GLY A 57 -9.29 6.10 -11.92
N ALA A 58 -9.90 7.28 -11.72
CA ALA A 58 -11.34 7.46 -11.81
C ALA A 58 -11.84 7.40 -13.26
N ILE A 59 -12.84 6.56 -13.50
CA ILE A 59 -13.57 6.55 -14.78
C ILE A 59 -14.56 7.71 -14.73
N THR A 60 -14.32 8.75 -15.54
CA THR A 60 -15.23 9.90 -15.67
C THR A 60 -16.10 9.73 -16.91
N LEU A 61 -17.42 9.86 -16.76
CA LEU A 61 -18.36 9.97 -17.88
C LEU A 61 -18.45 11.45 -18.27
N LEU A 62 -18.10 11.76 -19.53
CA LEU A 62 -18.31 13.07 -20.14
C LEU A 62 -19.74 13.20 -20.67
#